data_AF-A0AAE4K2D6-F1
#
_entry.id   AF-A0AAE4K2D6-F1
#
_cell.length_a   1.000
_cell.length_b   1.000
_cell.length_c   1.000
_cell.angle_alpha   90.00
_cell.angle_beta   90.00
_cell.angle_gamma   90.00
#
_symmetry.space_group_name_H-M   'P 1'
#
loop_
_entity.id
_entity.type
_entity.pdbx_description
1 polymer ?
#
loop_
_entity_poly.entity_id
_entity_poly.type
_entity_poly.pdbx_seq_one_letter_code
_entity_poly.pdbx_strand_id
1 'polypeptide(L)'
;MSSNQPRQTKAQRREAARLKAKELREAEARRARRNTIARRSFIGGAGVAVAGGLGYLVYLGVDAKKNPKSSKFPAPSEGLATAKANQGGIPKQVLSDASWTYGEGAALDTVAASAPVLDIYFDYSCSHCAQFEGLHTQEINQLLSDKKITLALHPCKLLQQEWTSVVMNAMGVVLDEAPAQSLSFHNAAFEIFSQAIQTKNQSNMTVEGLVAAAAKVNVPKEVSAKFKAAVDSDKYGKWVKLGDEAFKARELEGTPTVFFKGEKVDLNKLQTPTSLTELVTGSTPTAQPSPQPTQQG
;
A
#
# COMPACT_ATOMS: atom_id res chain seq x y z
N MET A 1 50.49 -6.49 54.72
CA MET A 1 49.14 -6.92 55.16
C MET A 1 48.55 -7.78 54.07
N SER A 2 48.47 -9.09 54.27
CA SER A 2 47.94 -10.05 53.28
C SER A 2 46.76 -10.78 53.93
N SER A 3 45.55 -10.59 53.41
CA SER A 3 44.31 -11.14 53.97
C SER A 3 44.14 -12.60 53.55
N ASN A 4 44.29 -13.51 54.51
CA ASN A 4 44.12 -14.95 54.31
C ASN A 4 42.63 -15.30 54.46
N GLN A 5 41.91 -15.48 53.35
CA GLN A 5 40.51 -15.93 53.38
C GLN A 5 40.41 -17.43 53.71
N PRO A 6 39.54 -17.85 54.65
CA PRO A 6 39.43 -19.24 55.06
C PRO A 6 38.89 -20.14 53.94
N ARG A 7 39.59 -21.24 53.70
CA ARG A 7 39.33 -22.23 52.65
C ARG A 7 38.04 -23.00 52.95
N GLN A 8 37.02 -22.88 52.09
CA GLN A 8 35.73 -23.55 52.29
C GLN A 8 35.85 -25.09 52.33
N THR A 9 35.11 -25.70 53.26
CA THR A 9 35.12 -27.15 53.51
C THR A 9 34.55 -27.92 52.30
N LYS A 10 34.93 -29.21 52.13
CA LYS A 10 34.44 -30.06 51.03
C LYS A 10 32.91 -30.20 51.04
N ALA A 11 32.27 -30.13 52.22
CA ALA A 11 30.82 -30.20 52.37
C ALA A 11 30.13 -28.94 51.80
N GLN A 12 30.62 -27.75 52.14
CA GLN A 12 30.06 -26.47 51.67
C GLN A 12 30.13 -26.31 50.14
N ARG A 13 31.20 -26.80 49.49
CA ARG A 13 31.31 -26.78 48.02
C ARG A 13 30.30 -27.70 47.32
N ARG A 14 29.96 -28.84 47.94
CA ARG A 14 28.95 -29.78 47.41
C ARG A 14 27.53 -29.20 47.56
N GLU A 15 27.28 -28.48 48.64
CA GLU A 15 25.99 -27.83 48.88
C GLU A 15 25.77 -26.61 47.96
N ALA A 16 26.80 -25.79 47.77
CA ALA A 16 26.78 -24.68 46.81
C ALA A 16 26.62 -25.16 45.35
N ALA A 17 27.22 -26.29 44.98
CA ALA A 17 27.03 -26.91 43.67
C ALA A 17 25.60 -27.46 43.48
N ARG A 18 25.00 -28.02 44.53
CA ARG A 18 23.61 -28.50 44.51
C ARG A 18 22.60 -27.35 44.41
N LEU A 19 22.87 -26.22 45.07
CA LEU A 19 22.03 -25.02 44.99
C LEU A 19 22.12 -24.38 43.59
N LYS A 20 23.33 -24.19 43.03
CA LYS A 20 23.48 -23.71 41.64
C LYS A 20 22.84 -24.65 40.62
N ALA A 21 22.91 -25.96 40.82
CA ALA A 21 22.27 -26.94 39.93
C ALA A 21 20.73 -26.93 40.04
N LYS A 22 20.16 -26.51 41.18
CA LYS A 22 18.71 -26.27 41.32
C LYS A 22 18.31 -24.96 40.65
N GLU A 23 19.09 -23.90 40.86
CA GLU A 23 18.83 -22.57 40.28
C GLU A 23 18.94 -22.58 38.74
N LEU A 24 19.93 -23.28 38.18
CA LEU A 24 20.05 -23.48 36.73
C LEU A 24 18.87 -24.28 36.16
N ARG A 25 18.43 -25.34 36.85
CA ARG A 25 17.25 -26.12 36.44
C ARG A 25 15.96 -25.31 36.51
N GLU A 26 15.80 -24.44 37.50
CA GLU A 26 14.66 -23.53 37.57
C GLU A 26 14.72 -22.43 36.52
N ALA A 27 15.91 -21.92 36.20
CA ALA A 27 16.10 -20.93 35.14
C ALA A 27 15.84 -21.54 33.75
N GLU A 28 16.28 -22.77 33.52
CA GLU A 28 15.97 -23.55 32.30
C GLU A 28 14.48 -23.89 32.22
N ALA A 29 13.83 -24.29 33.32
CA ALA A 29 12.39 -24.54 33.35
C ALA A 29 11.57 -23.25 33.10
N ARG A 30 12.03 -22.10 33.61
CA ARG A 30 11.42 -20.78 33.32
C ARG A 30 11.62 -20.36 31.86
N ARG A 31 12.81 -20.61 31.28
CA ARG A 31 13.09 -20.37 29.84
C ARG A 31 12.28 -21.31 28.94
N ALA A 32 12.16 -22.58 29.31
CA ALA A 32 11.37 -23.56 28.58
C ALA A 32 9.88 -23.21 28.62
N ARG A 33 9.33 -22.80 29.78
CA ARG A 33 7.96 -22.29 29.92
C ARG A 33 7.70 -21.02 29.11
N ARG A 34 8.63 -20.05 29.13
CA ARG A 34 8.54 -18.84 28.29
C ARG A 34 8.52 -19.17 26.79
N ASN A 35 9.37 -20.09 26.34
CA ASN A 35 9.41 -20.50 24.93
C ASN A 35 8.20 -21.36 24.51
N THR A 36 7.60 -22.16 25.41
CA THR A 36 6.35 -22.88 25.10
C THR A 36 5.14 -21.94 25.03
N ILE A 37 5.06 -20.94 25.92
CA ILE A 37 4.00 -19.94 25.90
C ILE A 37 4.13 -19.04 24.66
N ALA A 38 5.33 -18.53 24.34
CA ALA A 38 5.57 -17.73 23.13
C ALA A 38 5.22 -18.51 21.84
N ARG A 39 5.59 -19.79 21.75
CA ARG A 39 5.29 -20.65 20.60
C ARG A 39 3.80 -21.02 20.51
N ARG A 40 3.09 -21.17 21.63
CA ARG A 40 1.63 -21.37 21.66
C ARG A 40 0.84 -20.08 21.38
N SER A 41 1.33 -18.91 21.78
CA SER A 41 0.73 -17.61 21.42
C SER A 41 0.89 -17.29 19.94
N PHE A 42 1.99 -17.73 19.30
CA PHE A 42 2.18 -17.59 17.85
C PHE A 42 1.24 -18.49 17.04
N ILE A 43 0.99 -19.72 17.51
CA ILE A 43 0.10 -20.69 16.83
C ILE A 43 -1.39 -20.40 17.12
N GLY A 44 -1.72 -19.96 18.34
CA GLY A 44 -3.08 -19.54 18.70
C GLY A 44 -3.48 -18.18 18.11
N GLY A 45 -2.55 -17.23 18.07
CA GLY A 45 -2.77 -15.91 17.45
C GLY A 45 -2.87 -15.98 15.92
N ALA A 46 -2.00 -16.76 15.26
CA ALA A 46 -2.07 -16.95 13.82
C ALA A 46 -3.31 -17.75 13.38
N GLY A 47 -3.71 -18.80 14.13
CA GLY A 47 -4.90 -19.59 13.81
C GLY A 47 -6.21 -18.80 13.97
N VAL A 48 -6.34 -18.01 15.03
CA VAL A 48 -7.54 -17.19 15.28
C VAL A 48 -7.56 -15.93 14.43
N ALA A 49 -6.42 -15.33 14.07
CA ALA A 49 -6.37 -14.19 13.16
C ALA A 49 -6.58 -14.57 11.69
N VAL A 50 -6.11 -15.75 11.24
CA VAL A 50 -6.33 -16.23 9.86
C VAL A 50 -7.78 -16.67 9.64
N ALA A 51 -8.36 -17.41 10.60
CA ALA A 51 -9.78 -17.75 10.56
C ALA A 51 -10.68 -16.53 10.84
N GLY A 52 -10.24 -15.61 11.69
CA GLY A 52 -10.93 -14.36 11.99
C GLY A 52 -10.92 -13.37 10.83
N GLY A 53 -9.81 -13.23 10.10
CA GLY A 53 -9.68 -12.31 8.96
C GLY A 53 -10.40 -12.82 7.71
N LEU A 54 -10.21 -14.09 7.33
CA LEU A 54 -10.98 -14.72 6.26
C LEU A 54 -12.45 -14.86 6.64
N GLY A 55 -12.72 -15.24 7.90
CA GLY A 55 -14.07 -15.29 8.44
C GLY A 55 -14.74 -13.92 8.48
N TYR A 56 -14.02 -12.84 8.74
CA TYR A 56 -14.54 -11.47 8.73
C TYR A 56 -14.79 -10.96 7.32
N LEU A 57 -13.90 -11.21 6.35
CA LEU A 57 -14.14 -10.84 4.95
C LEU A 57 -15.28 -11.66 4.33
N VAL A 58 -15.38 -12.96 4.63
CA VAL A 58 -16.50 -13.80 4.22
C VAL A 58 -17.79 -13.40 4.96
N TYR A 59 -17.71 -13.07 6.26
CA TYR A 59 -18.83 -12.56 7.05
C TYR A 59 -19.35 -11.24 6.48
N LEU A 60 -18.47 -10.26 6.21
CA LEU A 60 -18.84 -8.99 5.58
C LEU A 60 -19.43 -9.20 4.18
N GLY A 61 -18.87 -10.10 3.38
CA GLY A 61 -19.44 -10.45 2.08
C GLY A 61 -20.81 -11.13 2.17
N VAL A 62 -21.07 -11.92 3.22
CA VAL A 62 -22.37 -12.56 3.48
C VAL A 62 -23.38 -11.58 4.10
N ASP A 63 -22.94 -10.67 4.97
CA ASP A 63 -23.77 -9.63 5.59
C ASP A 63 -24.18 -8.57 4.56
N ALA A 64 -23.27 -8.15 3.68
CA ALA A 64 -23.57 -7.31 2.51
C ALA A 64 -24.60 -7.94 1.58
N LYS A 65 -24.64 -9.28 1.48
CA LYS A 65 -25.64 -10.02 0.71
C LYS A 65 -27.01 -10.10 1.42
N LYS A 66 -27.05 -9.96 2.75
CA LYS A 66 -28.27 -10.01 3.57
C LYS A 66 -28.89 -8.63 3.81
N ASN A 67 -28.08 -7.57 3.78
CA ASN A 67 -28.50 -6.18 3.97
C ASN A 67 -28.01 -5.32 2.79
N PRO A 68 -28.71 -5.33 1.64
CA PRO A 68 -28.28 -4.53 0.49
C PRO A 68 -28.51 -3.04 0.82
N LYS A 69 -27.46 -2.35 1.29
CA LYS A 69 -27.43 -0.89 1.18
C LYS A 69 -27.21 -0.59 -0.31
N SER A 70 -28.19 0.09 -0.89
CA SER A 70 -28.36 0.27 -2.33
C SER A 70 -27.42 1.31 -2.95
N SER A 71 -26.11 1.22 -2.73
CA SER A 71 -25.14 1.99 -3.52
C SER A 71 -24.63 1.14 -4.68
N LYS A 72 -24.55 1.74 -5.87
CA LYS A 72 -23.99 1.11 -7.10
C LYS A 72 -22.55 0.60 -6.90
N PHE A 73 -21.86 1.10 -5.89
CA PHE A 73 -20.47 0.81 -5.57
C PHE A 73 -20.34 0.38 -4.11
N PRO A 74 -19.42 -0.54 -3.77
CA PRO A 74 -19.17 -0.92 -2.38
C PRO A 74 -18.61 0.27 -1.60
N ALA A 75 -19.03 0.38 -0.35
CA ALA A 75 -18.40 1.28 0.61
C ALA A 75 -16.96 0.82 0.90
N PRO A 76 -16.04 1.72 1.30
CA PRO A 76 -14.67 1.32 1.65
C PRO A 76 -14.61 0.21 2.72
N SER A 77 -15.53 0.21 3.67
CA SER A 77 -15.66 -0.83 4.71
C SER A 77 -16.15 -2.19 4.21
N GLU A 78 -16.75 -2.24 3.02
CA GLU A 78 -17.23 -3.46 2.37
C GLU A 78 -16.14 -4.11 1.49
N GLY A 79 -15.01 -3.43 1.31
CA GLY A 79 -13.86 -3.92 0.55
C GLY A 79 -13.90 -3.54 -0.94
N LEU A 80 -13.09 -4.23 -1.73
CA LEU A 80 -12.91 -3.93 -3.15
C LEU A 80 -14.13 -4.32 -3.99
N ALA A 81 -14.40 -3.56 -5.04
CA ALA A 81 -15.26 -4.00 -6.11
C ALA A 81 -14.73 -5.32 -6.71
N THR A 82 -15.59 -6.31 -6.86
CA THR A 82 -15.23 -7.65 -7.37
C THR A 82 -15.50 -7.82 -8.86
N ALA A 83 -16.28 -6.92 -9.46
CA ALA A 83 -16.62 -6.94 -10.88
C ALA A 83 -15.75 -5.95 -11.67
N LYS A 84 -15.43 -6.31 -12.92
CA LYS A 84 -14.88 -5.38 -13.91
C LYS A 84 -15.96 -4.44 -14.42
N ALA A 85 -15.57 -3.21 -14.79
CA ALA A 85 -16.48 -2.28 -15.44
C ALA A 85 -16.99 -2.83 -16.79
N ASN A 86 -16.13 -3.51 -17.56
CA ASN A 86 -16.45 -4.21 -18.82
C ASN A 86 -17.29 -3.36 -19.81
N GLN A 87 -16.90 -2.09 -20.00
CA GLN A 87 -17.57 -1.17 -20.92
C GLN A 87 -16.57 -0.49 -21.85
N GLY A 88 -16.97 -0.28 -23.11
CA GLY A 88 -16.17 0.49 -24.05
C GLY A 88 -15.98 1.93 -23.57
N GLY A 89 -14.74 2.42 -23.61
CA GLY A 89 -14.32 3.70 -23.05
C GLY A 89 -13.85 3.64 -21.59
N ILE A 90 -13.60 2.43 -21.09
CA ILE A 90 -12.99 2.16 -19.78
C ILE A 90 -11.89 1.10 -20.01
N PRO A 91 -10.69 1.23 -19.40
CA PRO A 91 -9.64 0.21 -19.54
C PRO A 91 -10.10 -1.16 -19.04
N LYS A 92 -9.61 -2.24 -19.63
CA LYS A 92 -10.11 -3.61 -19.39
C LYS A 92 -9.94 -4.07 -17.95
N GLN A 93 -8.88 -3.61 -17.30
CA GLN A 93 -8.49 -4.03 -15.95
C GLN A 93 -9.20 -3.24 -14.85
N VAL A 94 -9.90 -2.16 -15.21
CA VAL A 94 -10.60 -1.29 -14.26
C VAL A 94 -11.85 -1.98 -13.70
N LEU A 95 -12.01 -1.86 -12.39
CA LEU A 95 -13.13 -2.38 -11.62
C LEU A 95 -14.39 -1.53 -11.82
N SER A 96 -15.55 -2.06 -11.42
CA SER A 96 -16.85 -1.42 -11.60
C SER A 96 -17.00 -0.08 -10.87
N ASP A 97 -16.09 0.25 -9.97
CA ASP A 97 -16.02 1.50 -9.22
C ASP A 97 -14.93 2.47 -9.72
N ALA A 98 -14.46 2.27 -10.96
CA ALA A 98 -13.39 3.00 -11.62
C ALA A 98 -11.98 2.77 -11.07
N SER A 99 -11.82 1.96 -10.03
CA SER A 99 -10.51 1.68 -9.44
C SER A 99 -9.71 0.63 -10.19
N TRP A 100 -8.42 0.55 -9.91
CA TRP A 100 -7.56 -0.57 -10.32
C TRP A 100 -6.58 -0.93 -9.20
N THR A 101 -6.05 -2.15 -9.22
CA THR A 101 -5.37 -2.73 -8.05
C THR A 101 -3.99 -3.29 -8.35
N TYR A 102 -3.18 -3.34 -7.28
CA TYR A 102 -1.90 -4.03 -7.21
C TYR A 102 -1.79 -4.77 -5.87
N GLY A 103 -1.43 -6.04 -5.89
CA GLY A 103 -1.19 -6.84 -4.68
C GLY A 103 0.07 -7.71 -4.76
N GLU A 104 0.64 -7.87 -5.96
CA GLU A 104 1.87 -8.62 -6.18
C GLU A 104 2.94 -7.71 -6.80
N GLY A 105 3.52 -6.81 -5.98
CA GLY A 105 4.42 -5.77 -6.47
C GLY A 105 3.70 -4.79 -7.41
N ALA A 106 4.30 -4.50 -8.56
CA ALA A 106 3.74 -3.60 -9.56
C ALA A 106 2.83 -4.29 -10.60
N ALA A 107 2.51 -5.58 -10.42
CA ALA A 107 1.65 -6.30 -11.34
C ALA A 107 0.20 -5.78 -11.26
N LEU A 108 -0.28 -5.19 -12.36
CA LEU A 108 -1.65 -4.69 -12.47
C LEU A 108 -2.67 -5.84 -12.32
N ASP A 109 -3.83 -5.49 -11.76
CA ASP A 109 -4.98 -6.40 -11.62
C ASP A 109 -4.68 -7.61 -10.72
N THR A 110 -3.88 -7.36 -9.69
CA THR A 110 -3.56 -8.36 -8.66
C THR A 110 -4.11 -7.93 -7.31
N VAL A 111 -4.41 -8.91 -6.46
CA VAL A 111 -4.87 -8.74 -5.08
C VAL A 111 -4.11 -9.75 -4.23
N ALA A 112 -3.49 -9.29 -3.15
CA ALA A 112 -2.78 -10.19 -2.24
C ALA A 112 -3.78 -10.87 -1.30
N ALA A 113 -3.82 -12.21 -1.32
CA ALA A 113 -4.82 -13.02 -0.64
C ALA A 113 -4.96 -12.76 0.88
N SER A 114 -3.90 -12.28 1.54
CA SER A 114 -3.87 -12.03 2.99
C SER A 114 -3.49 -10.61 3.36
N ALA A 115 -3.35 -9.71 2.37
CA ALA A 115 -2.91 -8.34 2.63
C ALA A 115 -4.13 -7.40 2.70
N PRO A 116 -4.21 -6.54 3.72
CA PRO A 116 -5.26 -5.53 3.81
C PRO A 116 -5.22 -4.56 2.63
N VAL A 117 -6.38 -4.02 2.28
CA VAL A 117 -6.52 -3.02 1.21
C VAL A 117 -6.14 -1.63 1.72
N LEU A 118 -5.33 -0.93 0.94
CA LEU A 118 -5.06 0.51 1.03
C LEU A 118 -5.75 1.18 -0.15
N ASP A 119 -6.85 1.87 0.11
CA ASP A 119 -7.58 2.64 -0.90
C ASP A 119 -7.09 4.08 -0.91
N ILE A 120 -6.75 4.58 -2.09
CA ILE A 120 -6.34 5.98 -2.30
C ILE A 120 -7.27 6.60 -3.34
N TYR A 121 -8.08 7.55 -2.89
CA TYR A 121 -8.93 8.38 -3.74
C TYR A 121 -8.19 9.66 -4.09
N PHE A 122 -8.00 9.92 -5.38
CA PHE A 122 -7.15 11.02 -5.84
C PHE A 122 -7.69 11.69 -7.11
N ASP A 123 -7.21 12.90 -7.35
CA ASP A 123 -7.37 13.66 -8.58
C ASP A 123 -5.96 14.06 -9.06
N TYR A 124 -5.64 13.81 -10.34
CA TYR A 124 -4.33 14.13 -10.92
C TYR A 124 -4.00 15.63 -10.94
N SER A 125 -5.00 16.49 -10.79
CA SER A 125 -4.85 17.93 -10.65
C SER A 125 -4.84 18.42 -9.21
N CYS A 126 -4.89 17.53 -8.22
CA CYS A 126 -4.87 17.91 -6.81
C CYS A 126 -3.43 18.01 -6.29
N SER A 127 -3.06 19.19 -5.80
CA SER A 127 -1.72 19.45 -5.25
C SER A 127 -1.42 18.60 -4.02
N HIS A 128 -2.41 18.36 -3.16
CA HIS A 128 -2.27 17.47 -2.00
C HIS A 128 -2.10 16.01 -2.40
N CYS A 129 -2.72 15.56 -3.52
CA CYS A 129 -2.49 14.21 -4.04
C CYS A 129 -1.06 14.07 -4.56
N ALA A 130 -0.55 15.08 -5.27
CA ALA A 130 0.82 15.07 -5.77
C ALA A 130 1.87 15.08 -4.65
N GLN A 131 1.61 15.82 -3.56
CA GLN A 131 2.43 15.79 -2.35
C GLN A 131 2.40 14.41 -1.68
N PHE A 132 1.20 13.84 -1.53
CA PHE A 132 1.01 12.50 -0.97
C PHE A 132 1.78 11.45 -1.78
N GLU A 133 1.63 11.44 -3.11
CA GLU A 133 2.35 10.51 -3.97
C GLU A 133 3.86 10.68 -3.84
N GLY A 134 4.36 11.92 -3.94
CA GLY A 134 5.80 12.19 -3.83
C GLY A 134 6.40 11.77 -2.48
N LEU A 135 5.63 11.86 -1.39
CA LEU A 135 6.06 11.46 -0.06
C LEU A 135 6.03 9.94 0.16
N HIS A 136 4.99 9.26 -0.36
CA HIS A 136 4.67 7.89 0.01
C HIS A 136 4.97 6.85 -1.07
N THR A 137 5.28 7.25 -2.32
CA THR A 137 5.49 6.31 -3.43
C THR A 137 6.55 5.25 -3.11
N GLN A 138 7.64 5.62 -2.41
CA GLN A 138 8.69 4.67 -2.03
C GLN A 138 8.18 3.62 -1.06
N GLU A 139 7.49 4.02 0.02
CA GLU A 139 7.01 3.05 1.01
C GLU A 139 5.82 2.23 0.50
N ILE A 140 4.95 2.79 -0.34
CA ILE A 140 3.87 2.05 -1.01
C ILE A 140 4.46 0.94 -1.88
N ASN A 141 5.48 1.23 -2.67
CA ASN A 141 6.16 0.24 -3.50
C ASN A 141 6.82 -0.86 -2.65
N GLN A 142 7.43 -0.50 -1.52
CA GLN A 142 8.01 -1.47 -0.60
C GLN A 142 6.94 -2.36 0.03
N LEU A 143 5.83 -1.80 0.49
CA LEU A 143 4.69 -2.53 1.06
C LEU A 143 4.06 -3.49 0.04
N LEU A 144 3.99 -3.11 -1.24
CA LEU A 144 3.55 -3.99 -2.33
C LEU A 144 4.53 -5.13 -2.60
N SER A 145 5.84 -4.83 -2.63
CA SER A 145 6.91 -5.82 -2.79
C SER A 145 6.89 -6.86 -1.66
N ASP A 146 6.69 -6.40 -0.43
CA ASP A 146 6.61 -7.24 0.77
C ASP A 146 5.23 -7.92 0.95
N LYS A 147 4.31 -7.71 -0.01
CA LYS A 147 2.93 -8.24 0.00
C LYS A 147 2.18 -7.88 1.29
N LYS A 148 2.41 -6.68 1.82
CA LYS A 148 1.81 -6.16 3.06
C LYS A 148 0.52 -5.40 2.83
N ILE A 149 0.28 -4.95 1.61
CA ILE A 149 -0.97 -4.29 1.19
C ILE A 149 -1.45 -4.83 -0.15
N THR A 150 -2.75 -4.71 -0.39
CA THR A 150 -3.29 -4.55 -1.74
C THR A 150 -3.56 -3.06 -1.94
N LEU A 151 -2.89 -2.42 -2.89
CA LEU A 151 -3.14 -1.04 -3.26
C LEU A 151 -4.33 -0.97 -4.21
N ALA A 152 -5.28 -0.09 -3.94
CA ALA A 152 -6.37 0.26 -4.84
C ALA A 152 -6.38 1.76 -5.12
N LEU A 153 -6.24 2.11 -6.39
CA LEU A 153 -6.18 3.49 -6.86
C LEU A 153 -7.54 3.89 -7.44
N HIS A 154 -8.17 4.90 -6.85
CA HIS A 154 -9.51 5.38 -7.19
C HIS A 154 -9.41 6.80 -7.79
N PRO A 155 -9.46 6.95 -9.12
CA PRO A 155 -9.36 8.25 -9.76
C PRO A 155 -10.69 9.01 -9.69
N CYS A 156 -10.62 10.33 -9.64
CA CYS A 156 -11.75 11.23 -9.87
C CYS A 156 -11.27 12.56 -10.48
N LYS A 157 -12.20 13.37 -10.99
CA LYS A 157 -12.00 14.72 -11.51
C LYS A 157 -12.76 15.73 -10.64
N LEU A 158 -12.56 15.64 -9.32
CA LEU A 158 -13.20 16.51 -8.33
C LEU A 158 -12.92 18.00 -8.58
N LEU A 159 -11.69 18.35 -9.00
CA LEU A 159 -11.27 19.74 -9.23
C LEU A 159 -11.67 20.28 -10.60
N GLN A 160 -12.34 19.47 -11.42
CA GLN A 160 -12.87 19.84 -12.74
C GLN A 160 -11.80 20.37 -13.72
N GLN A 161 -10.52 20.03 -13.50
CA GLN A 161 -9.41 20.47 -14.34
C GLN A 161 -9.22 19.54 -15.53
N GLU A 162 -9.10 20.09 -16.74
CA GLU A 162 -8.90 19.29 -17.97
C GLU A 162 -7.63 18.43 -17.93
N TRP A 163 -6.61 18.86 -17.19
CA TRP A 163 -5.39 18.07 -16.99
C TRP A 163 -5.68 16.65 -16.48
N THR A 164 -6.64 16.48 -15.56
CA THR A 164 -7.05 15.15 -15.08
C THR A 164 -7.58 14.27 -16.21
N SER A 165 -8.40 14.81 -17.11
CA SER A 165 -8.89 14.06 -18.29
C SER A 165 -7.76 13.69 -19.25
N VAL A 166 -6.78 14.59 -19.45
CA VAL A 166 -5.59 14.31 -20.28
C VAL A 166 -4.78 13.16 -19.68
N VAL A 167 -4.47 13.22 -18.39
CA VAL A 167 -3.71 12.17 -17.69
C VAL A 167 -4.48 10.85 -17.65
N MET A 168 -5.78 10.87 -17.36
CA MET A 168 -6.60 9.65 -17.33
C MET A 168 -6.71 8.99 -18.71
N ASN A 169 -6.77 9.78 -19.80
CA ASN A 169 -6.73 9.20 -21.15
C ASN A 169 -5.39 8.52 -21.45
N ALA A 170 -4.26 9.14 -21.09
CA ALA A 170 -2.94 8.52 -21.24
C ALA A 170 -2.76 7.30 -20.33
N MET A 171 -3.19 7.38 -19.07
CA MET A 171 -3.16 6.26 -18.12
C MET A 171 -4.01 5.09 -18.62
N GLY A 172 -5.17 5.35 -19.22
CA GLY A 172 -6.02 4.31 -19.79
C GLY A 172 -5.31 3.50 -20.88
N VAL A 173 -4.57 4.18 -21.77
CA VAL A 173 -3.71 3.52 -22.76
C VAL A 173 -2.63 2.66 -22.08
N VAL A 174 -1.97 3.17 -21.03
CA VAL A 174 -0.95 2.41 -20.30
C VAL A 174 -1.54 1.20 -19.60
N LEU A 175 -2.71 1.31 -18.98
CA LEU A 175 -3.38 0.16 -18.36
C LEU A 175 -3.75 -0.92 -19.39
N ASP A 176 -4.25 -0.53 -20.57
CA ASP A 176 -4.66 -1.48 -21.61
C ASP A 176 -3.46 -2.14 -22.33
N GLU A 177 -2.36 -1.41 -22.54
CA GLU A 177 -1.29 -1.84 -23.47
C GLU A 177 0.12 -1.92 -22.86
N ALA A 178 0.38 -1.29 -21.71
CA ALA A 178 1.65 -1.34 -20.99
C ALA A 178 1.44 -1.50 -19.46
N PRO A 179 0.66 -2.50 -19.02
CA PRO A 179 0.22 -2.60 -17.63
C PRO A 179 1.37 -2.80 -16.63
N ALA A 180 2.51 -3.33 -17.06
CA ALA A 180 3.68 -3.49 -16.20
C ALA A 180 4.31 -2.15 -15.77
N GLN A 181 4.04 -1.07 -16.51
CA GLN A 181 4.56 0.26 -16.25
C GLN A 181 3.53 1.19 -15.59
N SER A 182 2.29 0.74 -15.37
CA SER A 182 1.18 1.62 -14.96
C SER A 182 1.41 2.30 -13.61
N LEU A 183 1.96 1.60 -12.62
CA LEU A 183 2.25 2.21 -11.31
C LEU A 183 3.38 3.24 -11.41
N SER A 184 4.43 2.94 -12.16
CA SER A 184 5.53 3.89 -12.39
C SER A 184 5.07 5.11 -13.20
N PHE A 185 4.19 4.90 -14.19
CA PHE A 185 3.61 5.99 -14.99
C PHE A 185 2.65 6.86 -14.15
N HIS A 186 1.90 6.26 -13.21
CA HIS A 186 1.06 6.98 -12.26
C HIS A 186 1.90 7.98 -11.45
N ASN A 187 3.00 7.52 -10.84
CA ASN A 187 3.93 8.38 -10.12
C ASN A 187 4.55 9.46 -11.04
N ALA A 188 4.99 9.09 -12.24
CA ALA A 188 5.61 10.04 -13.17
C ALA A 188 4.65 11.15 -13.63
N ALA A 189 3.35 10.86 -13.77
CA ALA A 189 2.33 11.86 -14.08
C ALA A 189 2.13 12.85 -12.92
N PHE A 190 2.14 12.38 -11.66
CA PHE A 190 2.14 13.26 -10.50
C PHE A 190 3.45 14.06 -10.37
N GLU A 191 4.59 13.48 -10.73
CA GLU A 191 5.88 14.18 -10.74
C GLU A 191 5.86 15.40 -11.68
N ILE A 192 5.25 15.29 -12.87
CA ILE A 192 5.02 16.43 -13.78
C ILE A 192 4.30 17.56 -13.04
N PHE A 193 3.21 17.24 -12.35
CA PHE A 193 2.39 18.23 -11.66
C PHE A 193 3.11 18.84 -10.45
N SER A 194 3.80 18.04 -9.66
CA SER A 194 4.66 18.49 -8.56
C SER A 194 5.75 19.47 -9.04
N GLN A 195 6.41 19.16 -10.15
CA GLN A 195 7.41 20.05 -10.76
C GLN A 195 6.79 21.35 -11.25
N ALA A 196 5.60 21.31 -11.85
CA ALA A 196 4.89 22.50 -12.28
C ALA A 196 4.50 23.41 -11.11
N ILE A 197 4.08 22.84 -9.97
CA ILE A 197 3.79 23.60 -8.74
C ILE A 197 5.05 24.26 -8.19
N GLN A 198 6.17 23.53 -8.14
CA GLN A 198 7.44 24.00 -7.57
C GLN A 198 8.08 25.11 -8.41
N THR A 199 8.15 24.90 -9.72
CA THR A 199 8.86 25.79 -10.65
C THR A 199 7.96 26.87 -11.26
N LYS A 200 6.64 26.76 -11.08
CA LYS A 200 5.62 27.55 -11.80
C LYS A 200 5.67 27.39 -13.32
N ASN A 201 6.37 26.38 -13.82
CA ASN A 201 6.47 26.07 -15.23
C ASN A 201 5.53 24.91 -15.61
N GLN A 202 4.52 25.20 -16.42
CA GLN A 202 3.53 24.22 -16.88
C GLN A 202 3.86 23.63 -18.26
N SER A 203 5.05 23.88 -18.83
CA SER A 203 5.42 23.45 -20.18
C SER A 203 5.32 21.94 -20.41
N ASN A 204 5.46 21.13 -19.34
CA ASN A 204 5.37 19.68 -19.39
C ASN A 204 3.96 19.15 -19.04
N MET A 205 3.01 20.01 -18.69
CA MET A 205 1.60 19.62 -18.48
C MET A 205 0.87 19.51 -19.83
N THR A 206 1.41 18.66 -20.70
CA THR A 206 0.95 18.44 -22.08
C THR A 206 1.00 16.95 -22.41
N VAL A 207 0.43 16.57 -23.56
CA VAL A 207 0.53 15.19 -24.06
C VAL A 207 1.99 14.81 -24.28
N GLU A 208 2.80 15.72 -24.82
CA GLU A 208 4.22 15.50 -25.09
C GLU A 208 5.01 15.30 -23.79
N GLY A 209 4.67 16.04 -22.73
CA GLY A 209 5.22 15.83 -21.40
C GLY A 209 4.87 14.45 -20.84
N LEU A 210 3.64 13.97 -21.03
CA LEU A 210 3.23 12.62 -20.65
C LEU A 210 3.96 11.55 -21.47
N VAL A 211 4.19 11.76 -22.77
CA VAL A 211 5.01 10.86 -23.60
C VAL A 211 6.45 10.80 -23.08
N ALA A 212 7.04 11.93 -22.68
CA ALA A 212 8.37 11.97 -22.09
C ALA A 212 8.43 11.25 -20.74
N ALA A 213 7.43 11.43 -19.87
CA ALA A 213 7.31 10.70 -18.61
C ALA A 213 7.13 9.19 -18.82
N ALA A 214 6.32 8.79 -19.79
CA ALA A 214 6.15 7.40 -20.20
C ALA A 214 7.49 6.79 -20.66
N ALA A 215 8.27 7.52 -21.44
CA ALA A 215 9.61 7.07 -21.85
C ALA A 215 10.57 6.92 -20.66
N LYS A 216 10.55 7.85 -19.68
CA LYS A 216 11.37 7.78 -18.45
C LYS A 216 11.12 6.50 -17.65
N VAL A 217 9.89 5.99 -17.68
CA VAL A 217 9.49 4.76 -16.97
C VAL A 217 9.39 3.54 -17.89
N ASN A 218 10.00 3.61 -19.08
CA ASN A 218 10.11 2.51 -20.05
C ASN A 218 8.76 1.98 -20.58
N VAL A 219 7.73 2.83 -20.67
CA VAL A 219 6.55 2.51 -21.49
C VAL A 219 7.00 2.39 -22.96
N PRO A 220 6.59 1.34 -23.70
CA PRO A 220 6.95 1.20 -25.10
C PRO A 220 6.52 2.41 -25.94
N LYS A 221 7.36 2.81 -26.90
CA LYS A 221 7.15 4.04 -27.70
C LYS A 221 5.87 3.96 -28.53
N GLU A 222 5.54 2.79 -29.03
CA GLU A 222 4.31 2.49 -29.78
C GLU A 222 3.04 2.62 -28.92
N VAL A 223 3.17 2.45 -27.61
CA VAL A 223 2.07 2.65 -26.65
C VAL A 223 1.91 4.14 -26.35
N SER A 224 2.99 4.83 -25.97
CA SER A 224 2.92 6.27 -25.66
C SER A 224 2.57 7.13 -26.87
N ALA A 225 2.90 6.70 -28.09
CA ALA A 225 2.46 7.36 -29.32
C ALA A 225 0.93 7.45 -29.47
N LYS A 226 0.16 6.60 -28.78
CA LYS A 226 -1.31 6.59 -28.82
C LYS A 226 -1.95 7.61 -27.87
N PHE A 227 -1.19 8.23 -26.97
CA PHE A 227 -1.72 9.18 -25.98
C PHE A 227 -2.45 10.34 -26.65
N LYS A 228 -1.87 10.93 -27.69
CA LYS A 228 -2.49 12.05 -28.41
C LYS A 228 -3.87 11.68 -28.94
N ALA A 229 -3.98 10.55 -29.65
CA ALA A 229 -5.26 10.11 -30.21
C ALA A 229 -6.29 9.78 -29.12
N ALA A 230 -5.86 9.18 -28.00
CA ALA A 230 -6.74 8.89 -26.87
C ALA A 230 -7.27 10.18 -26.22
N VAL A 231 -6.41 11.18 -26.03
CA VAL A 231 -6.77 12.49 -25.48
C VAL A 231 -7.68 13.27 -26.44
N ASP A 232 -7.32 13.38 -27.72
CA ASP A 232 -8.09 14.12 -28.73
C ASP A 232 -9.51 13.56 -28.94
N SER A 233 -9.69 12.24 -28.76
CA SER A 233 -10.99 11.57 -28.90
C SER A 233 -11.75 11.37 -27.58
N ASP A 234 -11.18 11.83 -26.46
CA ASP A 234 -11.67 11.52 -25.10
C ASP A 234 -12.02 10.03 -24.91
N LYS A 235 -11.11 9.16 -25.38
CA LYS A 235 -11.31 7.71 -25.47
C LYS A 235 -11.79 7.10 -24.15
N TYR A 236 -11.28 7.59 -23.03
CA TYR A 236 -11.59 7.12 -21.68
C TYR A 236 -12.48 8.08 -20.88
N GLY A 237 -13.20 9.00 -21.53
CA GLY A 237 -14.09 9.95 -20.84
C GLY A 237 -15.21 9.29 -20.00
N LYS A 238 -15.64 8.08 -20.37
CA LYS A 238 -16.56 7.28 -19.55
C LYS A 238 -15.93 6.80 -18.24
N TRP A 239 -14.64 6.49 -18.25
CA TRP A 239 -13.90 6.14 -17.04
C TRP A 239 -13.79 7.33 -16.09
N VAL A 240 -13.51 8.52 -16.63
CA VAL A 240 -13.51 9.77 -15.84
C VAL A 240 -14.85 9.98 -15.13
N LYS A 241 -15.96 9.87 -15.88
CA LYS A 241 -17.32 9.99 -15.32
C LYS A 241 -17.64 8.92 -14.28
N LEU A 242 -17.17 7.68 -14.50
CA LEU A 242 -17.37 6.59 -13.54
C LEU A 242 -16.62 6.87 -12.23
N GLY A 243 -15.41 7.42 -12.30
CA GLY A 243 -14.63 7.84 -11.13
C GLY A 243 -15.37 8.89 -10.31
N ASP A 244 -15.90 9.93 -10.96
CA ASP A 244 -16.69 10.97 -10.29
C ASP A 244 -17.99 10.41 -9.66
N GLU A 245 -18.68 9.53 -10.39
CA GLU A 245 -19.89 8.88 -9.89
C GLU A 245 -19.60 8.03 -8.64
N ALA A 246 -18.51 7.26 -8.67
CA ALA A 246 -18.11 6.39 -7.58
C ALA A 246 -17.60 7.19 -6.36
N PHE A 247 -16.88 8.29 -6.58
CA PHE A 247 -16.45 9.21 -5.54
C PHE A 247 -17.65 9.87 -4.84
N LYS A 248 -18.60 10.41 -5.64
CA LYS A 248 -19.81 11.06 -5.13
C LYS A 248 -20.72 10.09 -4.39
N ALA A 249 -20.90 8.87 -4.90
CA ALA A 249 -21.75 7.86 -4.28
C ALA A 249 -21.25 7.41 -2.89
N ARG A 250 -19.97 7.64 -2.60
CA ARG A 250 -19.34 7.38 -1.29
C ARG A 250 -19.32 8.60 -0.38
N GLU A 251 -19.92 9.71 -0.82
CA GLU A 251 -20.03 10.96 -0.06
C GLU A 251 -18.66 11.48 0.40
N LEU A 252 -17.63 11.28 -0.42
CA LEU A 252 -16.29 11.78 -0.13
C LEU A 252 -16.22 13.29 -0.37
N GLU A 253 -15.52 14.00 0.51
CA GLU A 253 -15.52 15.47 0.53
C GLU A 253 -14.28 16.10 -0.13
N GLY A 254 -13.21 15.32 -0.31
CA GLY A 254 -11.94 15.86 -0.79
C GLY A 254 -10.91 14.81 -1.18
N THR A 255 -9.85 15.29 -1.82
CA THR A 255 -8.71 14.48 -2.27
C THR A 255 -7.39 15.03 -1.71
N PRO A 256 -6.43 14.16 -1.31
CA PRO A 256 -6.58 12.71 -1.25
C PRO A 256 -7.55 12.32 -0.13
N THR A 257 -8.22 11.18 -0.28
CA THR A 257 -8.85 10.48 0.84
C THR A 257 -8.28 9.07 0.86
N VAL A 258 -7.84 8.61 2.04
CA VAL A 258 -7.18 7.31 2.21
C VAL A 258 -7.99 6.45 3.17
N PHE A 259 -8.17 5.19 2.81
CA PHE A 259 -8.70 4.17 3.71
C PHE A 259 -7.70 3.02 3.84
N PHE A 260 -7.58 2.47 5.04
CA PHE A 260 -6.83 1.27 5.29
C PHE A 260 -7.73 0.28 6.04
N LYS A 261 -7.88 -0.94 5.51
CA LYS A 261 -8.86 -1.93 6.04
C LYS A 261 -10.30 -1.38 6.09
N GLY A 262 -10.64 -0.49 5.17
CA GLY A 262 -11.95 0.15 5.11
C GLY A 262 -12.19 1.24 6.16
N GLU A 263 -11.20 1.55 7.00
CA GLU A 263 -11.25 2.65 7.96
C GLU A 263 -10.57 3.90 7.39
N LYS A 264 -11.22 5.06 7.53
CA LYS A 264 -10.67 6.34 7.04
C LYS A 264 -9.41 6.70 7.82
N VAL A 265 -8.33 6.97 7.09
CA VAL A 265 -7.04 7.34 7.69
C VAL A 265 -6.98 8.85 7.90
N ASP A 266 -6.51 9.27 9.07
CA ASP A 266 -6.20 10.66 9.36
C ASP A 266 -4.90 11.08 8.68
N LEU A 267 -5.01 11.86 7.60
CA LEU A 267 -3.87 12.33 6.80
C LEU A 267 -2.89 13.19 7.60
N ASN A 268 -3.32 13.80 8.72
CA ASN A 268 -2.42 14.56 9.59
C ASN A 268 -1.38 13.65 10.28
N LYS A 269 -1.61 12.33 10.29
CA LYS A 269 -0.67 11.33 10.81
C LYS A 269 0.24 10.76 9.73
N LEU A 270 -0.01 11.06 8.46
CA LEU A 270 0.76 10.58 7.31
C LEU A 270 1.75 11.65 6.82
N GLN A 271 2.65 12.09 7.70
CA GLN A 271 3.53 13.26 7.46
C GLN A 271 4.99 12.87 7.22
N THR A 272 5.33 11.59 7.27
CA THR A 272 6.69 11.07 7.06
C THR A 272 6.71 10.02 5.96
N PRO A 273 7.87 9.79 5.30
CA PRO A 273 8.00 8.75 4.27
C PRO A 273 7.85 7.31 4.78
N THR A 274 7.62 7.10 6.08
CA THR A 274 7.43 5.77 6.71
C THR A 274 6.10 5.64 7.44
N SER A 275 5.25 6.67 7.41
CA SER A 275 4.04 6.74 8.22
C SER A 275 2.96 5.78 7.74
N LEU A 276 2.88 5.46 6.44
CA LEU A 276 2.02 4.37 5.97
C LEU A 276 2.54 3.01 6.41
N THR A 277 3.86 2.81 6.40
CA THR A 277 4.47 1.58 6.89
C THR A 277 4.19 1.37 8.37
N GLU A 278 4.25 2.43 9.15
CA GLU A 278 3.87 2.44 10.56
C GLU A 278 2.40 2.09 10.76
N LEU A 279 1.50 2.66 9.96
CA LEU A 279 0.08 2.33 9.96
C LEU A 279 -0.17 0.85 9.62
N VAL A 280 0.53 0.32 8.61
CA VAL A 280 0.33 -1.06 8.12
C VAL A 280 0.90 -2.09 9.08
N THR A 281 2.06 -1.83 9.66
CA THR A 281 2.81 -2.80 10.46
C THR A 281 2.68 -2.60 11.97
N GLY A 282 2.20 -1.43 12.41
CA GLY A 282 2.16 -1.01 13.81
C GLY A 282 3.53 -0.61 14.38
N SER A 283 4.55 -0.39 13.55
CA SER A 283 5.92 -0.04 13.98
C SER A 283 6.71 0.69 12.88
N THR A 284 7.67 1.53 13.25
CA THR A 284 8.59 2.15 12.29
C THR A 284 9.58 1.12 11.75
N PRO A 285 9.84 1.07 10.43
CA PRO A 285 10.82 0.15 9.87
C PRO A 285 12.23 0.44 10.43
N THR A 286 12.88 -0.56 11.01
CA THR A 286 14.30 -0.46 11.38
C THR A 286 15.14 -0.28 10.12
N ALA A 287 15.97 0.78 10.09
CA ALA A 287 16.85 1.07 8.96
C ALA A 287 17.64 -0.17 8.52
N GLN A 288 17.66 -0.46 7.22
CA GLN A 288 18.49 -1.50 6.65
C GLN A 288 19.96 -1.23 7.02
N PRO A 289 20.75 -2.22 7.50
CA PRO A 289 22.15 -1.99 7.80
C PRO A 289 22.90 -1.60 6.53
N SER A 290 23.56 -0.45 6.55
CA SER A 290 24.52 -0.08 5.51
C SER A 290 25.60 -1.18 5.39
N PRO A 291 26.04 -1.55 4.18
CA PRO A 291 27.15 -2.49 4.04
C PRO A 291 28.40 -1.89 4.73
N GLN A 292 28.92 -2.58 5.74
CA GLN A 292 30.21 -2.21 6.33
C GLN A 292 31.31 -2.29 5.26
N PRO A 293 32.27 -1.35 5.23
CA PRO A 293 33.41 -1.46 4.35
C PRO A 293 34.23 -2.67 4.77
N THR A 294 34.36 -3.65 3.88
CA THR A 294 35.37 -4.71 4.00
C THR A 294 36.75 -4.06 4.11
N GLN A 295 37.33 -4.07 5.32
CA GLN A 295 38.76 -3.84 5.47
C GLN A 295 39.50 -5.05 4.87
N GLN A 296 40.17 -4.82 3.75
CA GLN A 296 41.17 -5.75 3.23
C GLN A 296 42.40 -5.68 4.14
N GLY A 297 42.76 -6.82 4.72
CA GLY A 297 44.07 -7.11 5.27
C GLY A 297 44.88 -7.96 4.31
#